data_AF-A0A257S545-F1
#
_entry.id   AF-A0A257S545-F1
#
_cell.length_a   1.000
_cell.length_b   1.000
_cell.length_c   1.000
_cell.angle_alpha   90.00
_cell.angle_beta   90.00
_cell.angle_gamma   90.00
#
_symmetry.space_group_name_H-M   'P 1'
#
loop_
_entity.id
_entity.type
_entity.pdbx_description
1 polymer ?
#
loop_
_entity_poly.entity_id
_entity_poly.type
_entity_poly.pdbx_seq_one_letter_code
_entity_poly.pdbx_strand_id
1 'polypeptide(L)' 'VRARGGRVIAVVTEGDTEITALVDHAIPIPETLDMLTPILTSVPLQLLAYNIAVRRGCNVDQPRNLAKSVTVE' A
#
# COMPACT_ATOMS: atom_id res chain seq x y z
N VAL A 1 -18.96 -0.10 -1.55
CA VAL A 1 -18.00 -1.10 -1.03
C VAL A 1 -18.40 -1.60 0.36
N ARG A 2 -18.54 -0.71 1.35
CA ARG A 2 -18.97 -1.09 2.72
C ARG A 2 -20.38 -1.70 2.78
N ALA A 3 -21.32 -1.18 2.00
CA ALA A 3 -22.68 -1.74 1.87
C ALA A 3 -22.70 -3.19 1.32
N ARG A 4 -21.57 -3.69 0.81
CA ARG A 4 -21.39 -5.07 0.34
C ARG A 4 -20.40 -5.86 1.21
N GLY A 5 -20.09 -5.38 2.43
CA GLY A 5 -19.17 -6.03 3.36
C GLY A 5 -17.69 -5.90 3.04
N GLY A 6 -17.30 -5.01 2.12
CA GLY A 6 -15.89 -4.78 1.81
C GLY A 6 -15.16 -4.05 2.93
N ARG A 7 -13.98 -4.55 3.30
CA ARG A 7 -13.05 -3.91 4.23
C ARG A 7 -12.36 -2.71 3.56
N VAL A 8 -12.26 -1.59 4.28
CA VAL A 8 -11.61 -0.36 3.82
C VAL A 8 -10.32 -0.17 4.61
N ILE A 9 -9.20 -0.14 3.89
CA ILE A 9 -7.87 0.19 4.43
C ILE A 9 -7.47 1.52 3.81
N ALA A 10 -7.13 2.51 4.62
CA ALA A 10 -6.71 3.83 4.15
C ALA A 10 -5.29 4.18 4.61
N VAL A 11 -4.53 4.83 3.74
CA VAL A 11 -3.33 5.58 4.11
C VAL A 11 -3.79 6.98 4.47
N VAL A 12 -3.45 7.45 5.67
CA VAL A 12 -3.91 8.73 6.23
C VAL A 12 -2.73 9.54 6.73
N THR A 13 -2.89 10.85 6.83
CA THR A 13 -1.90 11.68 7.53
C THR A 13 -2.01 11.43 9.04
N GLU A 14 -0.88 11.42 9.74
CA GLU A 14 -0.84 11.36 11.20
C GLU A 14 -1.74 12.44 11.81
N GLY A 15 -2.61 12.03 12.74
CA GLY A 15 -3.57 12.93 13.39
C GLY A 15 -4.92 13.08 12.67
N ASP A 16 -5.13 12.48 11.48
CA ASP A 16 -6.44 12.50 10.81
C ASP A 16 -7.44 11.57 11.53
N THR A 17 -8.23 12.15 12.43
CA THR A 17 -9.25 11.42 13.19
C THR A 17 -10.52 11.16 12.40
N GLU A 18 -10.84 12.01 11.42
CA GLU A 18 -12.09 11.92 10.66
C GLU A 18 -12.08 10.69 9.76
N ILE A 19 -11.03 10.53 8.95
CA ILE A 19 -10.90 9.37 8.07
C ILE A 19 -10.66 8.10 8.88
N THR A 20 -9.86 8.17 9.94
CA THR A 20 -9.59 7.01 10.81
C THR A 20 -10.87 6.45 11.42
N ALA A 21 -11.83 7.29 11.83
CA ALA A 21 -13.13 6.84 12.36
C ALA A 21 -14.03 6.17 11.29
N LEU A 22 -13.74 6.44 10.01
CA LEU A 22 -14.54 5.92 8.91
C LEU A 22 -13.98 4.62 8.35
N VAL A 23 -12.76 4.17 8.62
CA VAL A 23 -12.17 3.01 7.92
C VAL A 23 -12.01 1.79 8.84
N ASP A 24 -11.87 0.59 8.26
CA ASP A 24 -11.60 -0.62 9.05
C ASP A 24 -10.16 -0.64 9.57
N HIS A 25 -9.23 -0.11 8.77
CA HIS A 25 -7.81 -0.02 9.10
C HIS A 25 -7.22 1.29 8.56
N ALA A 26 -6.45 1.99 9.40
CA ALA A 26 -5.71 3.19 9.02
C ALA A 26 -4.21 2.93 9.09
N ILE A 27 -3.47 3.42 8.08
CA ILE A 27 -2.01 3.40 8.01
C ILE A 27 -1.55 4.86 8.02
N PRO A 28 -1.12 5.39 9.17
CA PRO A 28 -0.67 6.77 9.24
C PRO A 28 0.68 6.96 8.55
N ILE A 29 0.84 8.09 7.86
CA ILE A 29 2.10 8.61 7.36
C ILE A 29 2.32 10.02 7.91
N PRO A 30 3.57 10.44 8.16
CA PRO A 30 3.83 11.78 8.64
C PRO A 30 3.43 12.83 7.61
N GLU A 31 3.10 14.03 8.10
CA GLU A 31 2.86 15.17 7.24
C GLU A 31 4.13 15.55 6.46
N THR A 32 3.97 15.93 5.20
CA THR A 32 5.05 16.36 4.32
C THR A 32 4.51 17.36 3.30
N LEU A 33 5.37 17.93 2.46
CA LEU A 33 4.96 18.76 1.35
C LEU A 33 4.01 17.99 0.42
N ASP A 34 2.93 18.61 -0.04
CA ASP A 34 1.94 17.97 -0.93
C ASP A 34 2.57 17.26 -2.14
N MET A 35 3.62 17.86 -2.70
CA MET A 35 4.35 17.29 -3.84
C MET A 35 5.10 15.99 -3.51
N LEU A 36 5.41 15.74 -2.24
CA LEU A 36 6.12 14.57 -1.74
C LEU A 36 5.19 13.48 -1.20
N THR A 37 3.92 13.81 -0.93
CA THR A 37 2.90 12.85 -0.48
C THR A 37 2.81 11.59 -1.37
N PRO A 38 2.87 11.67 -2.72
CA PRO A 38 2.87 10.48 -3.57
C PRO A 38 4.07 9.54 -3.33
N ILE A 39 5.24 10.09 -2.98
CA ILE A 39 6.44 9.29 -2.69
C ILE A 39 6.24 8.57 -1.36
N LEU A 40 5.82 9.30 -0.32
CA LEU A 40 5.65 8.76 1.01
C LEU A 40 4.54 7.70 1.07
N THR A 41 3.41 7.93 0.39
CA THR A 41 2.30 6.97 0.29
C THR A 41 2.69 5.66 -0.42
N SER A 42 3.73 5.65 -1.25
CA SER A 42 4.19 4.43 -1.93
C SER A 42 4.86 3.42 -0.97
N VAL A 43 5.53 3.90 0.08
CA VAL A 43 6.27 3.08 1.04
C VAL A 43 5.37 2.07 1.77
N PRO A 44 4.25 2.45 2.42
CA PRO A 44 3.38 1.47 3.08
C PRO A 44 2.75 0.49 2.08
N LEU A 45 2.49 0.91 0.84
CA LEU A 45 1.95 0.02 -0.20
C LEU A 45 2.98 -1.02 -0.67
N GLN A 46 4.25 -0.62 -0.81
CA GLN A 46 5.35 -1.54 -1.09
C GLN A 46 5.52 -2.56 0.04
N LEU A 47 5.49 -2.11 1.30
CA LEU A 47 5.57 -2.98 2.47
C LEU A 47 4.37 -3.94 2.58
N LEU A 48 3.16 -3.46 2.25
CA LEU A 48 1.97 -4.29 2.21
C LEU A 48 2.12 -5.42 1.17
N ALA A 49 2.53 -5.07 -0.05
CA ALA A 49 2.77 -6.04 -1.12
C ALA A 49 3.84 -7.08 -0.72
N TYR A 50 4.96 -6.62 -0.16
CA TYR A 50 6.04 -7.48 0.34
C TYR A 50 5.53 -8.48 1.39
N ASN A 51 4.86 -8.00 2.43
CA ASN A 51 4.38 -8.86 3.52
C ASN A 51 3.32 -9.85 3.05
N ILE A 52 2.44 -9.47 2.12
CA ILE A 52 1.49 -10.39 1.50
C ILE A 52 2.23 -11.46 0.70
N ALA A 53 3.23 -11.08 -0.11
CA ALA A 53 4.00 -12.03 -0.91
C ALA A 53 4.75 -13.04 -0.04
N VAL A 54 5.42 -12.58 1.03
CA VAL A 54 6.11 -13.43 2.02
C VAL A 54 5.14 -14.40 2.68
N ARG A 55 3.99 -13.92 3.18
CA ARG A 55 2.98 -14.76 3.83
C ARG A 55 2.35 -15.78 2.89
N ARG A 56 2.32 -15.50 1.59
CA ARG A 56 1.83 -16.42 0.55
C ARG A 56 2.90 -17.38 0.02
N GLY A 57 4.15 -17.29 0.49
CA GLY A 57 5.26 -18.09 0.00
C GLY A 57 5.64 -17.79 -1.46
N CYS A 58 5.35 -16.59 -1.95
CA CYS A 58 5.76 -16.15 -3.28
C CYS A 58 7.25 -15.83 -3.31
N ASN A 59 7.92 -16.05 -4.45
CA ASN A 59 9.25 -15.49 -4.68
C ASN A 59 9.13 -13.97 -4.89
N VAL A 60 9.59 -13.21 -3.90
CA VAL A 60 9.48 -11.73 -3.89
C VAL A 60 10.43 -11.09 -4.88
N ASP A 61 11.66 -11.62 -4.99
CA ASP A 61 12.71 -11.04 -5.83
C ASP A 61 12.55 -11.41 -7.31
N GLN A 62 11.95 -12.57 -7.57
CA GLN A 62 11.68 -13.08 -8.92
C GLN A 62 10.22 -13.52 -9.05
N PRO A 63 9.29 -12.56 -9.15
CA PRO A 63 7.88 -12.86 -9.36
C PRO A 63 7.68 -13.62 -10.69
N ARG A 64 6.76 -14.58 -10.68
CA ARG A 64 6.46 -15.40 -11.86
C ARG A 64 6.14 -14.53 -13.09
N ASN A 65 6.61 -14.99 -14.25
CA ASN A 65 6.34 -14.38 -15.56
C ASN A 65 6.87 -12.94 -15.74
N LEU A 66 7.77 -12.48 -14.88
CA LEU A 66 8.37 -11.14 -14.98
C LEU A 66 9.88 -11.23 -15.14
N ALA A 67 10.42 -10.25 -15.87
CA ALA A 67 11.84 -9.99 -15.99
C ALA A 67 12.14 -8.60 -15.40
N LYS A 68 13.37 -8.39 -14.95
CA LYS A 68 13.80 -7.07 -14.43
C LYS A 68 13.72 -5.97 -15.50
N SER A 69 13.97 -6.33 -16.75
CA SER A 69 13.80 -5.50 -17.93
C SER A 69 13.49 -6.40 -19.12
N VAL A 70 12.61 -5.98 -20.02
CA VAL A 70 12.31 -6.68 -21.28
C VAL A 70 13.20 -6.05 -22.35
N THR A 71 14.18 -6.80 -22.84
CA THR A 71 15.24 -6.29 -23.75
C THR A 71 15.17 -6.89 -25.15
N VAL A 72 14.17 -7.72 -25.43
CA VAL A 72 13.92 -8.33 -26.74
C VAL A 72 12.50 -7.98 -27.18
N GLU A 73 12.36 -7.52 -28.42
CA GLU A 73 11.06 -7.31 -29.10
C GLU A 73 10.50 -8.63 -29.64
#